data_AF-A0A832HGB1-F1
#
_entry.id   AF-A0A832HGB1-F1
#
_cell.length_a   1.000
_cell.length_b   1.000
_cell.length_c   1.000
_cell.angle_alpha   90.00
_cell.angle_beta   90.00
_cell.angle_gamma   90.00
#
_symmetry.space_group_name_H-M   'P 1'
#
loop_
_entity.id
_entity.type
_entity.pdbx_description
1 polymer ?
#
loop_
_entity_poly.entity_id
_entity_poly.type
_entity_poly.pdbx_seq_one_letter_code
_entity_poly.pdbx_strand_id
1 'polypeptide(L)'
;MAKKKATPRVSDDPSAPAMTFAYRFSNYESADGRVKFKVRIDGHTVWLTQPQLCALLQRLKQQISAYAAAAIRDGALRERRDVKIFVTPNSFGSRLPVQHYSLQAMQVLSDRLPSKYGPHFLTWAQAKLALWAKTGGSEV
;
A
#
# COMPACT_ATOMS: atom_id res chain seq x y z
N MET A 1 16.47 -37.89 39.14
CA MET A 1 17.20 -36.60 39.12
C MET A 1 17.04 -35.97 37.75
N ALA A 2 16.36 -34.83 37.68
CA ALA A 2 16.08 -34.09 36.45
C ALA A 2 17.13 -33.00 36.23
N LYS A 3 17.49 -32.74 34.96
CA LYS A 3 17.87 -31.41 34.50
C LYS A 3 17.62 -31.28 32.99
N LYS A 4 16.46 -30.70 32.67
CA LYS A 4 16.14 -30.09 31.37
C LYS A 4 17.18 -29.01 31.07
N LYS A 5 17.72 -28.94 29.86
CA LYS A 5 18.31 -27.71 29.32
C LYS A 5 17.39 -27.19 28.23
N ALA A 6 16.56 -26.23 28.63
CA ALA A 6 15.75 -25.42 27.74
C ALA A 6 16.68 -24.44 27.00
N THR A 7 16.55 -24.37 25.69
CA THR A 7 17.10 -23.31 24.85
C THR A 7 16.45 -21.98 25.24
N PRO A 8 17.22 -20.89 25.44
CA PRO A 8 16.61 -19.60 25.73
C PRO A 8 15.82 -19.11 24.51
N ARG A 9 14.55 -18.79 24.75
CA ARG A 9 13.61 -18.14 23.83
C ARG A 9 14.28 -16.89 23.23
N VAL A 10 14.11 -16.73 21.92
CA VAL A 10 14.25 -15.47 21.18
C VAL A 10 13.77 -14.32 22.07
N SER A 11 14.68 -13.38 22.33
CA SER A 11 14.44 -12.17 23.08
C SER A 11 13.25 -11.43 22.48
N ASP A 12 12.15 -11.44 23.25
CA ASP A 12 11.07 -10.46 23.16
C ASP A 12 11.69 -9.13 23.62
N ASP A 13 12.17 -8.34 22.68
CA ASP A 13 12.52 -6.93 22.93
C ASP A 13 11.30 -6.08 22.56
N PRO A 14 10.50 -5.60 23.53
CA PRO A 14 9.34 -4.74 23.29
C PRO A 14 9.71 -3.27 23.04
N SER A 15 10.98 -2.95 22.74
CA SER A 15 11.48 -1.57 22.56
C SER A 15 11.73 -1.22 21.10
N ALA A 16 10.79 -1.58 20.21
CA ALA A 16 10.50 -0.73 19.06
C ALA A 16 9.19 -0.03 19.40
N PRO A 17 9.09 1.32 19.36
CA PRO A 17 7.90 1.99 19.84
C PRO A 17 6.68 1.41 19.13
N ALA A 18 5.74 0.91 19.92
CA ALA A 18 4.37 0.68 19.52
C ALA A 18 3.71 2.03 19.18
N MET A 19 4.22 2.71 18.15
CA MET A 19 3.37 3.55 17.32
C MET A 19 2.51 2.59 16.52
N THR A 20 1.49 2.07 17.18
CA THR A 20 0.30 1.50 16.56
C THR A 20 -0.37 2.61 15.77
N PHE A 21 0.24 3.05 14.66
CA PHE A 21 -0.54 3.51 13.54
C PHE A 21 -1.33 2.28 13.14
N ALA A 22 -2.55 2.16 13.66
CA ALA A 22 -3.49 1.14 13.26
C ALA A 22 -3.50 1.16 11.73
N TYR A 23 -2.91 0.14 11.09
CA TYR A 23 -2.84 0.09 9.65
C TYR A 23 -4.28 -0.03 9.16
N ARG A 24 -4.81 1.07 8.65
CA ARG A 24 -6.21 1.11 8.24
C ARG A 24 -6.30 0.68 6.80
N PHE A 25 -7.33 -0.09 6.54
CA PHE A 25 -7.60 -0.60 5.22
C PHE A 25 -9.02 -0.25 4.80
N SER A 26 -9.22 0.07 3.53
CA SER A 26 -10.53 0.26 2.92
C SER A 26 -10.70 -0.71 1.76
N ASN A 27 -11.88 -1.29 1.61
CA ASN A 27 -12.17 -2.11 0.45
C ASN A 27 -12.56 -1.20 -0.72
N TYR A 28 -11.93 -1.41 -1.87
CA TYR A 28 -12.30 -0.80 -3.13
C TYR A 28 -12.94 -1.85 -4.04
N GLU A 29 -13.99 -1.46 -4.74
CA GLU A 29 -14.65 -2.24 -5.76
C GLU A 29 -15.06 -1.29 -6.90
N SER A 30 -14.73 -1.65 -8.15
CA SER A 30 -15.20 -0.94 -9.35
C SER A 30 -16.71 -1.13 -9.53
N ALA A 31 -17.39 -0.21 -10.20
CA ALA A 31 -18.83 -0.29 -10.45
C ALA A 31 -19.28 -1.61 -11.12
N ASP A 32 -18.46 -2.17 -12.02
CA ASP A 32 -18.72 -3.45 -12.69
C ASP A 32 -18.18 -4.68 -11.93
N GLY A 33 -17.70 -4.53 -10.70
CA GLY A 33 -17.20 -5.61 -9.83
C GLY A 33 -15.89 -6.29 -10.26
N ARG A 34 -15.37 -5.96 -11.45
CA ARG A 34 -14.18 -6.61 -12.04
C ARG A 34 -12.87 -6.30 -11.31
N VAL A 35 -12.78 -5.14 -10.67
CA VAL A 35 -11.60 -4.74 -9.89
C VAL A 35 -12.01 -4.61 -8.44
N LYS A 36 -11.49 -5.49 -7.59
CA LYS A 36 -11.75 -5.50 -6.16
C LYS A 36 -10.47 -5.79 -5.39
N PHE A 37 -10.12 -4.92 -4.45
CA PHE A 37 -8.98 -5.14 -3.57
C PHE A 37 -9.05 -4.29 -2.30
N LYS A 38 -8.28 -4.71 -1.29
CA LYS A 38 -8.11 -3.98 -0.04
C LYS A 38 -7.00 -2.93 -0.18
N VAL A 39 -7.35 -1.67 -0.03
CA VAL A 39 -6.48 -0.50 -0.13
C VAL A 39 -5.95 -0.16 1.25
N ARG A 40 -4.65 0.13 1.35
CA ARG A 40 -4.03 0.58 2.59
C ARG A 40 -4.12 2.10 2.70
N ILE A 41 -4.43 2.59 3.88
CA ILE A 41 -4.47 4.02 4.23
C ILE A 41 -3.46 4.22 5.36
N ASP A 42 -2.51 5.13 5.14
CA ASP A 42 -1.43 5.43 6.09
C ASP A 42 -1.12 6.92 5.99
N GLY A 43 -1.34 7.64 7.09
CA GLY A 43 -1.30 9.11 7.11
C GLY A 43 -2.41 9.72 6.24
N HIS A 44 -2.05 10.64 5.35
CA HIS A 44 -2.97 11.37 4.47
C HIS A 44 -2.96 10.84 3.02
N THR A 45 -2.58 9.58 2.79
CA THR A 45 -2.58 8.98 1.46
C THR A 45 -3.02 7.53 1.48
N VAL A 46 -3.49 7.07 0.31
CA VAL A 46 -3.68 5.65 0.02
C VAL A 46 -2.41 5.05 -0.56
N TRP A 47 -2.27 3.74 -0.40
CA TRP A 47 -1.12 2.97 -0.86
C TRP A 47 -1.59 1.70 -1.56
N LEU A 48 -1.07 1.45 -2.77
CA LEU A 48 -1.33 0.22 -3.53
C LEU A 48 -0.03 -0.53 -3.81
N THR A 49 -0.12 -1.85 -3.76
CA THR A 49 0.93 -2.75 -4.21
C THR A 49 0.99 -2.82 -5.74
N GLN A 50 2.11 -3.30 -6.28
CA GLN A 50 2.26 -3.49 -7.72
C GLN A 50 1.18 -4.40 -8.34
N PRO A 51 0.78 -5.54 -7.74
CA PRO A 51 -0.32 -6.35 -8.27
C PRO A 51 -1.67 -5.61 -8.30
N GLN A 52 -1.93 -4.75 -7.31
CA GLN A 52 -3.15 -3.93 -7.30
C GLN A 52 -3.12 -2.87 -8.40
N LEU A 53 -1.96 -2.25 -8.66
CA LEU A 53 -1.77 -1.37 -9.82
C LEU A 53 -1.98 -2.10 -11.14
N CYS A 54 -1.50 -3.35 -11.27
CA CYS A 54 -1.75 -4.17 -12.46
C CYS A 54 -3.25 -4.38 -12.68
N ALA A 55 -3.99 -4.74 -11.61
CA ALA A 55 -5.44 -4.92 -11.68
C ALA A 55 -6.17 -3.60 -11.99
N LEU A 56 -5.73 -2.48 -11.41
CA LEU A 56 -6.35 -1.18 -11.61
C LEU A 56 -6.09 -0.61 -13.02
N LEU A 57 -4.84 -0.63 -13.45
CA LEU A 57 -4.42 -0.05 -14.73
C LEU A 57 -4.57 -1.02 -15.90
N GLN A 58 -4.93 -2.28 -15.63
CA GLN A 58 -5.04 -3.36 -16.64
C GLN A 58 -3.72 -3.52 -17.40
N ARG A 59 -2.60 -3.52 -16.67
CA ARG A 59 -1.24 -3.62 -17.22
C ARG A 59 -0.47 -4.75 -16.59
N LEU A 60 0.58 -5.17 -17.29
CA LEU A 60 1.54 -6.16 -16.82
C LEU A 60 2.47 -5.55 -15.76
N LYS A 61 2.94 -6.39 -14.84
CA LYS A 61 3.87 -6.02 -13.76
C LYS A 61 5.13 -5.35 -14.31
N GLN A 62 5.67 -5.84 -15.42
CA GLN A 62 6.84 -5.27 -16.09
C GLN A 62 6.60 -3.84 -16.55
N GLN A 63 5.41 -3.53 -17.10
CA GLN A 63 5.07 -2.16 -17.49
C GLN A 63 4.94 -1.25 -16.27
N ILE A 64 4.25 -1.68 -15.22
CA ILE A 64 4.18 -0.88 -13.98
C ILE A 64 5.57 -0.57 -13.45
N SER A 65 6.47 -1.56 -13.41
CA SER A 65 7.84 -1.39 -12.95
C SER A 65 8.64 -0.41 -13.83
N ALA A 66 8.57 -0.57 -15.15
CA ALA A 66 9.30 0.27 -16.09
C ALA A 66 8.84 1.74 -16.03
N TYR A 67 7.52 1.97 -15.99
CA TYR A 67 6.97 3.31 -15.93
C TYR A 67 7.17 3.98 -14.57
N ALA A 68 7.14 3.23 -13.47
CA ALA A 68 7.49 3.76 -12.15
C ALA A 68 8.97 4.17 -12.09
N ALA A 69 9.88 3.33 -12.57
CA ALA A 69 11.30 3.65 -12.63
C ALA A 69 11.58 4.87 -13.52
N ALA A 70 10.94 4.94 -14.68
CA ALA A 70 11.03 6.10 -15.56
C ALA A 70 10.50 7.37 -14.86
N ALA A 71 9.33 7.31 -14.22
CA ALA A 71 8.76 8.46 -13.52
C ALA A 71 9.64 8.95 -12.36
N ILE A 72 10.37 8.05 -11.68
CA ILE A 72 11.36 8.43 -10.66
C ILE A 72 12.56 9.13 -11.31
N ARG A 73 13.11 8.57 -12.39
CA ARG A 73 14.23 9.15 -13.14
C ARG A 73 13.90 10.52 -13.72
N ASP A 74 12.68 10.70 -14.22
CA ASP A 74 12.19 11.95 -14.80
C ASP A 74 11.82 12.99 -13.71
N GLY A 75 11.94 12.64 -12.42
CA GLY A 75 11.61 13.51 -11.28
C GLY A 75 10.10 13.69 -11.02
N ALA A 76 9.24 13.01 -11.77
CA ALA A 76 7.79 13.03 -11.58
C ALA A 76 7.36 12.30 -10.30
N LEU A 77 8.14 11.30 -9.86
CA LEU A 77 7.99 10.63 -8.57
C LEU A 77 9.26 10.74 -7.74
N ARG A 78 9.09 10.88 -6.44
CA ARG A 78 10.17 10.88 -5.46
C ARG A 78 10.17 9.55 -4.72
N GLU A 79 11.23 8.75 -4.88
CA GLU A 79 11.30 7.41 -4.29
C GLU A 79 10.96 7.38 -2.80
N ARG A 80 11.48 8.33 -1.99
CA ARG A 80 11.21 8.39 -0.55
C ARG A 80 9.80 8.85 -0.15
N ARG A 81 9.05 9.48 -1.07
CA ARG A 81 7.72 10.03 -0.79
C ARG A 81 6.61 9.19 -1.41
N ASP A 82 6.84 8.75 -2.64
CA ASP A 82 5.83 8.14 -3.50
C ASP A 82 5.92 6.63 -3.56
N VAL A 83 7.03 6.06 -3.07
CA VAL A 83 7.23 4.63 -2.92
C VAL A 83 7.59 4.34 -1.47
N LYS A 84 6.91 3.38 -0.86
CA LYS A 84 7.17 2.95 0.52
C LYS A 84 7.20 1.44 0.60
N ILE A 85 8.20 0.91 1.28
CA ILE A 85 8.26 -0.52 1.59
C ILE A 85 7.51 -0.74 2.89
N PHE A 86 6.46 -1.54 2.83
CA PHE A 86 5.75 -2.00 4.02
C PHE A 86 6.08 -3.47 4.26
N VAL A 87 6.33 -3.82 5.51
CA VAL A 87 6.53 -5.20 5.93
C VAL A 87 5.15 -5.84 6.09
N THR A 88 4.84 -6.80 5.21
CA THR A 88 3.54 -7.47 5.18
C THR A 88 3.70 -8.90 5.69
N PRO A 89 2.90 -9.34 6.67
CA PRO A 89 2.85 -10.75 7.05
C PRO A 89 2.25 -11.56 5.91
N ASN A 90 2.90 -12.66 5.56
CA ASN A 90 2.35 -13.63 4.62
C ASN A 90 1.59 -14.73 5.36
N SER A 91 0.86 -15.55 4.60
CA SER A 91 0.06 -16.67 5.13
C SER A 91 0.89 -17.74 5.84
N PHE A 92 2.21 -17.73 5.69
CA PHE A 92 3.14 -18.68 6.31
C PHE A 92 3.81 -18.11 7.58
N GLY A 93 3.33 -16.96 8.07
CA GLY A 93 3.84 -16.33 9.29
C GLY A 93 5.15 -15.57 9.13
N SER A 94 5.77 -15.56 7.95
CA SER A 94 6.95 -14.75 7.67
C SER A 94 6.57 -13.35 7.17
N ARG A 95 7.44 -12.39 7.46
CA ARG A 95 7.25 -10.98 7.15
C ARG A 95 8.08 -10.60 5.93
N LEU A 96 7.44 -10.13 4.88
CA LEU A 96 8.12 -9.79 3.62
C LEU A 96 8.02 -8.29 3.32
N PRO A 97 9.11 -7.66 2.85
CA PRO A 97 9.07 -6.29 2.38
C PRO A 97 8.32 -6.23 1.05
N VAL A 98 7.26 -5.41 0.99
CA VAL A 98 6.45 -5.20 -0.22
C VAL A 98 6.43 -3.71 -0.56
N GLN A 99 6.81 -3.39 -1.79
CA GLN A 99 6.71 -2.03 -2.32
C GLN A 99 5.25 -1.62 -2.53
N HIS A 100 4.93 -0.44 -2.03
CA HIS A 100 3.66 0.22 -2.24
C HIS A 100 3.89 1.60 -2.84
N TYR A 101 2.92 2.03 -3.64
CA TYR A 101 2.92 3.26 -4.40
C TYR A 101 1.85 4.18 -3.83
N SER A 102 2.18 5.46 -3.65
CA SER A 102 1.28 6.49 -3.10
C SER A 102 0.17 6.87 -4.07
N LEU A 103 -0.82 7.65 -3.61
CA LEU A 103 -1.84 8.22 -4.48
C LEU A 103 -1.24 9.06 -5.61
N GLN A 104 -0.15 9.78 -5.32
CA GLN A 104 0.57 10.57 -6.32
C GLN A 104 1.23 9.67 -7.38
N ALA A 105 1.83 8.55 -6.96
CA ALA A 105 2.33 7.54 -7.89
C ALA A 105 1.23 6.97 -8.77
N MET A 106 0.05 6.71 -8.21
CA MET A 106 -1.10 6.24 -8.99
C MET A 106 -1.54 7.27 -10.03
N GLN A 107 -1.58 8.57 -9.67
CA GLN A 107 -1.93 9.64 -10.60
C GLN A 107 -0.94 9.69 -11.77
N VAL A 108 0.36 9.78 -11.49
CA VAL A 108 1.42 9.83 -12.53
C VAL A 108 1.38 8.58 -13.42
N LEU A 109 1.20 7.39 -12.83
CA LEU A 109 1.12 6.16 -13.60
C LEU A 109 -0.17 6.08 -14.42
N SER A 110 -1.30 6.57 -13.92
CA SER A 110 -2.58 6.57 -14.64
C SER A 110 -2.57 7.53 -15.84
N ASP A 111 -1.86 8.65 -15.76
CA ASP A 111 -1.64 9.55 -16.89
C ASP A 111 -0.80 8.87 -18.00
N ARG A 112 0.23 8.09 -17.62
CA ARG A 112 1.09 7.38 -18.58
C ARG A 112 0.47 6.07 -19.10
N LEU A 113 -0.36 5.42 -18.29
CA LEU A 113 -0.97 4.12 -18.54
C LEU A 113 -2.50 4.23 -18.38
N PRO A 114 -3.20 4.88 -19.34
CA PRO A 114 -4.63 5.09 -19.24
C PRO A 114 -5.38 3.75 -19.18
N SER A 115 -6.41 3.75 -18.34
CA SER A 115 -7.29 2.61 -18.02
C SER A 115 -8.68 3.15 -17.71
N LYS A 116 -9.72 2.34 -17.96
CA LYS A 116 -11.09 2.68 -17.55
C LYS A 116 -11.23 2.84 -16.03
N TYR A 117 -10.46 2.09 -15.24
CA TYR A 117 -10.63 2.09 -13.77
C TYR A 117 -9.76 3.11 -13.03
N GLY A 118 -8.68 3.58 -13.65
CA GLY A 118 -7.72 4.50 -13.04
C GLY A 118 -8.38 5.78 -12.53
N PRO A 119 -9.08 6.56 -13.39
CA PRO A 119 -9.78 7.78 -12.98
C PRO A 119 -10.83 7.53 -11.89
N HIS A 120 -11.62 6.47 -12.00
CA HIS A 120 -12.64 6.13 -10.99
C HIS A 120 -12.03 5.85 -9.63
N PHE A 121 -10.91 5.12 -9.59
CA PHE A 121 -10.19 4.87 -8.35
C PHE A 121 -9.60 6.15 -7.76
N LEU A 122 -9.02 7.03 -8.57
CA LEU A 122 -8.47 8.31 -8.08
C LEU A 122 -9.56 9.17 -7.44
N THR A 123 -10.73 9.30 -8.08
CA THR A 123 -11.88 10.01 -7.51
C THR A 123 -12.34 9.38 -6.20
N TRP A 124 -12.45 8.05 -6.16
CA TRP A 124 -12.81 7.32 -4.93
C TRP A 124 -11.77 7.55 -3.82
N ALA A 125 -10.48 7.48 -4.14
CA ALA A 125 -9.40 7.62 -3.17
C ALA A 125 -9.37 9.03 -2.58
N GLN A 126 -9.53 10.06 -3.41
CA GLN A 126 -9.64 11.45 -2.96
C GLN A 126 -10.86 11.65 -2.05
N ALA A 127 -12.03 11.14 -2.46
CA ALA A 127 -13.24 11.24 -1.65
C ALA A 127 -13.08 10.53 -0.30
N LYS A 128 -12.43 9.36 -0.27
CA LYS A 128 -12.10 8.67 0.97
C LYS A 128 -11.18 9.52 1.83
N LEU A 129 -10.04 9.98 1.31
CA LEU A 129 -9.09 10.79 2.09
C LEU A 129 -9.71 12.09 2.62
N ALA A 130 -10.61 12.71 1.87
CA ALA A 130 -11.36 13.88 2.33
C ALA A 130 -12.28 13.55 3.52
N LEU A 131 -12.95 12.40 3.49
CA LEU A 131 -13.74 11.91 4.63
C LEU A 131 -12.84 11.68 5.86
N TRP A 132 -11.66 11.07 5.65
CA TRP A 132 -10.67 10.83 6.70
C TRP A 132 -10.15 12.11 7.36
N ALA A 133 -9.91 13.15 6.57
CA ALA A 133 -9.47 14.44 7.08
C ALA A 133 -10.55 15.11 7.94
N LYS A 134 -11.84 14.94 7.59
CA LYS A 134 -12.97 15.50 8.33
C LYS A 134 -13.23 14.78 9.66
N THR A 135 -13.03 13.46 9.70
CA THR A 135 -13.22 12.67 10.93
C THR A 135 -11.98 12.66 11.83
N GLY A 136 -10.98 13.54 11.63
CA GLY A 136 -9.84 13.68 12.54
C GLY A 136 -9.00 12.42 12.74
N GLY A 137 -8.99 11.49 11.77
CA GLY A 137 -8.34 10.18 11.93
C GLY A 137 -9.03 9.22 12.90
N SER A 138 -10.20 9.58 13.42
CA SER A 138 -10.97 8.78 14.37
C SER A 138 -12.47 8.98 14.13
N GLU A 139 -13.17 8.00 13.56
CA GLU A 139 -14.55 7.75 14.00
C GLU A 139 -15.13 6.44 13.48
N VAL A 140 -16.04 5.91 14.31
CA VAL A 140 -17.06 4.85 14.16
C VAL A 140 -16.61 3.40 13.91
#